data_AF-A0A9P5WWQ6-F1
#
_entry.id   AF-A0A9P5WWQ6-F1
#
_cell.length_a   1.000
_cell.length_b   1.000
_cell.length_c   1.000
_cell.angle_alpha   90.00
_cell.angle_beta   90.00
_cell.angle_gamma   90.00
#
_symmetry.space_group_name_H-M   'P 1'
#
loop_
_entity.id
_entity.type
_entity.pdbx_description
1 polymer ?
#
loop_
_entity_poly.entity_id
_entity_poly.type
_entity_poly.pdbx_seq_one_letter_code
_entity_poly.pdbx_strand_id
1 'polypeptide(L)'
;DGHNSHCTYEFCRFATQSNIIVVCLPSHTTHALQPCDVGVFGPLVTAWKAQVNQCTCSGIPIMKTNFLQYYASACNKVFKSSTIISAFSKIGIH
;
A
#
# COMPACT_ATOMS: atom_id res chain seq x y z
N ASP A 1 -3.34 -11.06 -0.04
CA ASP A 1 -3.37 -11.69 -1.38
C ASP A 1 -3.34 -13.23 -1.34
N GLY A 2 -3.14 -13.86 -0.18
CA GLY A 2 -3.12 -15.33 -0.07
C GLY A 2 -1.87 -15.97 -0.67
N HIS A 3 -0.79 -15.19 -0.88
CA HIS A 3 0.47 -15.72 -1.39
C HIS A 3 1.08 -16.74 -0.41
N ASN A 4 1.69 -17.81 -0.92
CA ASN A 4 2.19 -18.92 -0.09
C ASN A 4 3.20 -18.48 0.99
N SER A 5 3.97 -17.41 0.74
CA SER A 5 4.88 -16.84 1.75
C SER A 5 4.15 -16.21 2.94
N HIS A 6 2.87 -15.84 2.79
CA HIS A 6 2.04 -15.24 3.83
C HIS A 6 1.23 -16.27 4.63
N CYS A 7 1.32 -17.55 4.27
CA CYS A 7 0.54 -18.63 4.87
C CYS A 7 1.43 -19.74 5.48
N THR A 8 2.69 -19.44 5.78
CA THR A 8 3.60 -20.40 6.41
C THR A 8 3.19 -20.70 7.85
N TYR A 9 3.50 -21.90 8.33
CA TYR A 9 3.20 -22.29 9.71
C TYR A 9 3.88 -21.35 10.72
N GLU A 10 5.12 -20.96 10.46
CA GLU A 10 5.91 -20.07 11.31
C GLU A 10 5.25 -18.69 11.41
N PHE A 11 4.76 -18.15 10.29
CA PHE A 11 4.05 -16.88 10.26
C PHE A 11 2.73 -16.96 11.03
N CYS A 12 1.91 -17.97 10.76
CA CYS A 12 0.63 -18.16 11.45
C CYS A 12 0.83 -18.36 12.96
N ARG A 13 1.82 -19.15 13.36
CA ARG A 13 2.17 -19.37 14.77
C ARG A 13 2.57 -18.05 15.45
N PHE A 14 3.42 -17.26 14.80
CA PHE A 14 3.81 -15.95 15.31
C PHE A 14 2.61 -14.99 15.46
N ALA A 15 1.74 -14.93 14.44
CA ALA A 15 0.54 -14.09 14.47
C ALA A 15 -0.39 -14.50 15.62
N THR A 16 -0.65 -15.79 15.81
CA THR A 16 -1.47 -16.31 16.92
C THR A 16 -0.85 -15.96 18.28
N GLN A 17 0.46 -16.17 18.46
CA GLN A 17 1.16 -15.82 19.71
C GLN A 17 1.12 -14.31 20.01
N SER A 18 1.04 -13.49 18.97
CA SER A 18 1.00 -12.02 19.07
C SER A 18 -0.42 -11.46 19.13
N ASN A 19 -1.46 -12.31 19.19
CA ASN A 19 -2.87 -11.91 19.12
C ASN A 19 -3.23 -11.12 17.84
N ILE A 20 -2.59 -11.45 16.72
CA ILE A 20 -2.86 -10.86 15.41
C ILE A 20 -3.80 -11.77 14.63
N ILE A 21 -4.93 -11.21 14.17
CA ILE A 21 -5.87 -11.91 13.29
C ILE A 21 -5.41 -11.75 11.84
N VAL A 22 -5.13 -12.86 11.17
CA VAL A 22 -4.77 -12.90 9.75
C VAL A 22 -6.02 -13.08 8.91
N VAL A 23 -6.29 -12.13 8.01
CA VAL A 23 -7.42 -12.21 7.06
C VAL A 23 -6.91 -12.70 5.71
N CYS A 24 -7.22 -13.95 5.39
CA CYS A 24 -6.93 -14.53 4.08
C CYS A 24 -8.09 -14.26 3.11
N LEU A 25 -7.81 -13.52 2.04
CA LEU A 25 -8.78 -13.30 0.98
C LEU A 25 -8.89 -14.50 0.04
N PRO A 26 -10.05 -14.71 -0.61
CA PRO A 26 -10.17 -15.70 -1.67
C PRO A 26 -9.15 -15.46 -2.80
N SER A 27 -8.67 -16.54 -3.42
CA SER A 27 -7.73 -16.45 -4.54
C SER A 27 -8.22 -15.55 -5.67
N HIS A 28 -7.30 -14.82 -6.30
CA HIS A 28 -7.56 -13.92 -7.44
C HIS A 28 -8.53 -12.75 -7.16
N THR A 29 -8.82 -12.43 -5.90
CA THR A 29 -9.70 -11.30 -5.52
C THR A 29 -8.95 -10.03 -5.10
N THR A 30 -7.63 -9.95 -5.29
CA THR A 30 -6.80 -8.77 -4.93
C THR A 30 -7.40 -7.45 -5.43
N HIS A 31 -7.81 -7.41 -6.69
CA HIS A 31 -8.38 -6.24 -7.34
C HIS A 31 -9.74 -5.80 -6.77
N ALA A 32 -10.44 -6.67 -6.03
CA ALA A 32 -11.78 -6.43 -5.52
C ALA A 32 -11.81 -6.27 -3.99
N LEU A 33 -10.99 -7.04 -3.28
CA LEU A 33 -11.06 -7.19 -1.83
C LEU A 33 -9.79 -6.74 -1.09
N GLN A 34 -8.69 -6.37 -1.76
CA GLN A 34 -7.56 -5.76 -1.06
C GLN A 34 -7.74 -4.25 -0.99
N PRO A 35 -7.88 -3.66 0.22
CA PRO A 35 -8.07 -2.21 0.36
C PRO A 35 -6.94 -1.41 -0.29
N CYS A 36 -5.71 -1.92 -0.16
CA CYS A 36 -4.54 -1.25 -0.71
C CYS A 36 -4.62 -1.13 -2.23
N ASP A 37 -4.94 -2.22 -2.93
CA ASP A 37 -5.10 -2.24 -4.39
C ASP A 37 -6.34 -1.45 -4.84
N VAL A 38 -7.45 -1.55 -4.11
CA VAL A 38 -8.74 -0.93 -4.47
C VAL A 38 -8.77 0.58 -4.29
N GLY A 39 -8.05 1.12 -3.30
CA GLY A 39 -8.21 2.52 -2.89
C GLY A 39 -6.94 3.29 -2.54
N VAL A 40 -5.81 2.62 -2.28
CA VAL A 40 -4.60 3.30 -1.77
C VAL A 40 -3.51 3.43 -2.83
N PHE A 41 -3.22 2.36 -3.57
CA PHE A 41 -2.10 2.31 -4.51
C PHE A 41 -2.33 3.13 -5.78
N GLY A 42 -3.55 3.18 -6.30
CA GLY A 42 -3.87 4.04 -7.46
C GLY A 42 -3.53 5.52 -7.22
N PRO A 43 -4.04 6.13 -6.12
CA PRO A 43 -3.66 7.49 -5.74
C PRO A 43 -2.16 7.66 -5.48
N LEU A 44 -1.49 6.68 -4.87
CA LEU A 44 -0.05 6.72 -4.62
C LEU A 44 0.77 6.76 -5.92
N VAL A 45 0.42 5.92 -6.90
CA VAL A 45 1.08 5.92 -8.22
C VAL A 45 0.93 7.28 -8.90
N THR A 46 -0.27 7.88 -8.82
CA THR A 46 -0.52 9.22 -9.38
C THR A 46 0.32 10.29 -8.68
N ALA A 47 0.35 10.30 -7.34
CA ALA A 47 1.14 11.25 -6.57
C ALA A 47 2.65 11.09 -6.81
N TRP A 48 3.13 9.84 -6.91
CA TRP A 48 4.52 9.54 -7.23
C TRP A 48 4.91 10.05 -8.62
N LYS A 49 4.09 9.78 -9.65
CA LYS A 49 4.32 10.31 -11.00
C LYS A 49 4.38 11.84 -11.02
N ALA A 50 3.48 12.50 -10.29
CA ALA A 50 3.50 13.96 -10.17
C ALA A 50 4.80 14.46 -9.50
N GLN A 51 5.27 13.77 -8.45
CA GLN A 51 6.51 14.11 -7.76
C GLN A 51 7.73 13.94 -8.69
N VAL A 52 7.80 12.84 -9.44
CA VAL A 52 8.87 12.59 -10.42
C VAL A 52 8.87 13.66 -11.50
N ASN A 53 7.70 14.00 -12.05
CA ASN A 53 7.58 15.05 -13.07
C ASN A 53 8.08 16.41 -12.53
N GLN A 54 7.73 16.77 -11.29
CA GLN A 54 8.21 18.01 -10.67
C GLN A 54 9.73 18.02 -10.51
N CYS A 55 10.34 16.90 -10.10
CA CYS A 55 11.79 16.78 -9.99
C CYS A 55 12.46 16.93 -11.36
N THR A 56 11.93 16.26 -12.39
CA THR A 56 12.42 16.38 -13.77
C THR A 56 12.35 17.81 -14.28
N CYS A 57 11.23 18.51 -14.08
CA CYS A 57 11.11 19.93 -14.46
C CYS A 57 12.09 20.84 -13.71
N SER A 58 12.52 20.44 -12.51
CA SER A 58 13.48 21.18 -11.69
C SER A 58 14.93 20.77 -11.96
N GLY A 59 15.18 19.88 -12.94
CA GLY A 59 16.52 19.36 -13.24
C GLY A 59 17.08 18.41 -12.18
N ILE A 60 16.23 17.88 -11.29
CA ILE A 60 16.62 16.97 -10.21
C ILE A 60 16.33 15.53 -10.65
N PRO A 61 17.36 14.72 -10.97
CA PRO A 61 17.16 13.31 -11.27
C PRO A 61 16.83 12.52 -10.00
N ILE A 62 15.94 11.53 -10.13
CA ILE A 62 15.68 10.56 -9.06
C ILE A 62 16.79 9.51 -9.05
N MET A 63 17.50 9.42 -7.92
CA MET A 63 18.59 8.50 -7.66
C MET A 63 18.31 7.67 -6.41
N LYS A 64 19.08 6.59 -6.19
CA LYS A 64 18.96 5.77 -4.97
C LYS A 64 19.10 6.59 -3.69
N THR A 65 19.92 7.66 -3.70
CA THR A 65 20.19 8.53 -2.56
C THR A 65 19.01 9.43 -2.18
N ASN A 66 18.16 9.82 -3.14
CA ASN A 66 17.05 10.75 -2.90
C ASN A 66 15.66 10.09 -3.06
N PHE A 67 15.59 8.86 -3.59
CA PHE A 67 14.35 8.13 -3.85
C PHE A 67 13.44 8.10 -2.62
N LEU A 68 13.98 7.70 -1.46
CA LEU A 68 13.17 7.56 -0.23
C LEU A 68 12.55 8.88 0.21
N GLN A 69 13.26 10.00 0.05
CA GLN A 69 12.75 11.33 0.40
C GLN A 69 11.55 11.71 -0.47
N TYR A 70 11.69 11.58 -1.80
CA TYR A 70 10.62 11.93 -2.73
C TYR A 70 9.45 10.96 -2.65
N TYR A 71 9.72 9.66 -2.47
CA TYR A 71 8.68 8.64 -2.30
C TYR A 71 7.90 8.86 -1.01
N ALA A 72 8.58 9.14 0.11
CA ALA A 72 7.93 9.48 1.38
C ALA A 72 7.05 10.74 1.24
N SER A 73 7.47 11.74 0.47
CA SER A 73 6.62 12.91 0.17
C SER A 73 5.34 12.52 -0.57
N ALA A 74 5.41 11.61 -1.54
CA ALA A 74 4.22 11.09 -2.22
C ALA A 74 3.32 10.27 -1.28
N CYS A 75 3.90 9.42 -0.43
CA CYS A 75 3.17 8.69 0.61
C CYS A 75 2.44 9.63 1.57
N ASN A 76 3.10 10.64 2.11
CA ASN A 76 2.50 11.61 3.05
C ASN A 76 1.33 12.40 2.42
N LYS A 77 1.36 12.63 1.10
CA LYS A 77 0.25 13.28 0.38
C LYS A 77 -0.98 12.36 0.27
N VAL A 78 -0.79 11.05 0.23
CA VAL A 78 -1.84 10.07 -0.10
C VAL A 78 -2.36 9.31 1.12
N PHE A 79 -1.48 8.93 2.05
CA PHE A 79 -1.81 8.11 3.23
C PHE A 79 -2.47 8.96 4.33
N LYS A 80 -3.60 9.56 3.98
CA LYS A 80 -4.48 10.27 4.91
C LYS A 80 -5.49 9.28 5.48
N SER A 81 -5.92 9.51 6.72
CA SER A 81 -6.94 8.67 7.36
C SER A 81 -8.21 8.55 6.51
N SER A 82 -8.64 9.64 5.86
CA SER A 82 -9.80 9.63 4.96
C SER A 82 -9.64 8.69 3.77
N THR A 83 -8.45 8.66 3.14
CA THR A 83 -8.15 7.77 2.02
C THR A 83 -8.13 6.31 2.47
N ILE A 84 -7.50 6.03 3.62
CA ILE A 84 -7.40 4.68 4.16
C ILE A 84 -8.79 4.16 4.57
N ILE A 85 -9.55 4.93 5.36
CA ILE A 85 -10.90 4.56 5.80
C ILE A 85 -11.82 4.34 4.60
N SER A 86 -11.76 5.22 3.60
CA SER A 86 -12.55 5.05 2.37
C SER A 86 -12.19 3.77 1.61
N ALA A 87 -10.90 3.42 1.54
CA ALA A 87 -10.44 2.21 0.86
C ALA A 87 -10.95 0.93 1.56
N PHE A 88 -10.94 0.89 2.89
CA PHE A 88 -11.46 -0.23 3.68
C PHE A 88 -12.99 -0.32 3.59
N SER A 89 -13.69 0.80 3.71
CA SER A 89 -15.15 0.87 3.57
C SER A 89 -15.62 0.37 2.20
N LYS A 90 -14.87 0.68 1.14
CA LYS A 90 -15.17 0.27 -0.24
C LYS A 90 -15.14 -1.25 -0.46
N ILE A 91 -14.42 -1.99 0.39
CA ILE A 91 -14.40 -3.46 0.35
C ILE A 91 -15.30 -4.10 1.43
N GLY A 92 -16.09 -3.29 2.15
CA GLY A 92 -17.03 -3.75 3.18
C GLY A 92 -16.43 -3.92 4.58
N ILE A 93 -15.27 -3.32 4.87
CA ILE A 93 -14.68 -3.31 6.22
C ILE A 93 -14.87 -1.92 6.83
N HIS A 94 -15.57 -1.85 7.97
CA HIS A 94 -15.92 -0.63 8.70
C HIS A 94 -15.21 -0.53 10.04
#